data_AF-A0A914F3X9-F1
#
_entry.id   AF-A0A914F3X9-F1
#
_cell.length_a   1.000
_cell.length_b   1.000
_cell.length_c   1.000
_cell.angle_alpha   90.00
_cell.angle_beta   90.00
_cell.angle_gamma   90.00
#
_symmetry.space_group_name_H-M   'P 1'
#
loop_
_entity.id
_entity.type
_entity.pdbx_description
1 polymer ?
#
loop_
_entity_poly.entity_id
_entity_poly.type
_entity_poly.pdbx_seq_one_letter_code
_entity_poly.pdbx_strand_id
1 'polypeptide(L)'
;MNAEMLIVFFVAAIFLQLQQNVYGFNQNRIVNGSATPDGVFEFLPKLFMVIHGPYQKESMNTNFELWSSTIISKRHILTAAHCVHVSTRLSDEDPLFLNSQASSVLVQYRPSGKPKGFDIRDFSLQPKYYFHQSYSSVYAFAHDIAIVEFPEGTDFQIPPVKLASVEKEGDMAIAAGYGIYKWYGSQITGESENPRVLQNATVPIHLNCPRTPSTLICAGTCVRHADSGDSGGPLMFERNGNVYQVGVLSMGFPVNETLIYS
;
A
#
# COMPACT_ATOMS: atom_id res chain seq x y z
N MET A 1 37.36 -31.72 -15.28
CA MET A 1 35.98 -31.20 -15.36
C MET A 1 35.58 -31.26 -16.82
N ASN A 2 34.64 -32.13 -17.20
CA ASN A 2 34.31 -32.41 -18.61
C ASN A 2 33.43 -31.29 -19.21
N ALA A 3 33.57 -31.03 -20.51
CA ALA A 3 32.89 -29.94 -21.22
C ALA A 3 31.36 -29.94 -21.07
N GLU A 4 30.74 -31.12 -20.97
CA GLU A 4 29.30 -31.26 -20.74
C GLU A 4 28.85 -30.70 -19.38
N MET A 5 29.68 -30.85 -18.35
CA MET A 5 29.39 -30.35 -17.00
C MET A 5 29.42 -28.81 -16.99
N LEU A 6 30.34 -28.20 -17.74
CA LEU A 6 30.45 -26.75 -17.92
C LEU A 6 29.23 -26.16 -18.64
N ILE A 7 28.68 -26.86 -19.63
CA ILE A 7 27.48 -26.45 -20.36
C ILE A 7 26.26 -26.50 -19.43
N VAL A 8 26.11 -27.55 -18.62
CA VAL A 8 25.00 -27.65 -17.65
C VAL A 8 25.07 -26.54 -16.61
N PHE A 9 26.26 -26.20 -16.09
CA PHE A 9 26.43 -25.07 -15.18
C PHE A 9 26.13 -23.72 -15.85
N PHE A 10 26.55 -23.52 -17.11
CA PHE A 10 26.25 -22.29 -17.84
C PHE A 10 24.76 -22.15 -18.12
N VAL A 11 24.08 -23.22 -18.55
CA VAL A 11 22.64 -23.20 -18.81
C VAL A 11 21.87 -22.97 -17.50
N ALA A 12 22.27 -23.61 -16.40
CA ALA A 12 21.66 -23.40 -15.08
C ALA A 12 21.89 -21.96 -14.58
N ALA A 13 23.09 -21.39 -14.76
CA ALA A 13 23.40 -20.01 -14.38
C ALA A 13 22.62 -19.00 -15.22
N ILE A 14 22.46 -19.24 -16.52
CA ILE A 14 21.60 -18.43 -17.40
C ILE A 14 20.14 -18.58 -16.99
N PHE A 15 19.67 -19.78 -16.65
CA PHE A 15 18.30 -19.98 -16.15
C PHE A 15 18.08 -19.26 -14.80
N LEU A 16 19.06 -19.29 -13.89
CA LEU A 16 19.03 -18.56 -12.62
C LEU A 16 19.09 -17.04 -12.82
N GLN A 17 19.88 -16.54 -13.78
CA GLN A 17 19.92 -15.12 -14.13
C GLN A 17 18.65 -14.66 -14.85
N LEU A 18 18.05 -15.50 -15.68
CA LEU A 18 16.75 -15.23 -16.28
C LEU A 18 15.63 -15.28 -15.23
N GLN A 19 15.69 -16.19 -14.27
CA GLN A 19 14.80 -16.18 -13.11
C GLN A 19 15.02 -14.90 -12.29
N GLN A 20 16.25 -14.51 -11.94
CA GLN A 20 16.50 -13.25 -11.21
C GLN A 20 16.08 -11.98 -11.98
N ASN A 21 16.14 -11.99 -13.31
CA ASN A 21 15.67 -10.88 -14.15
C ASN A 21 14.14 -10.86 -14.35
N VAL A 22 13.47 -12.02 -14.23
CA VAL A 22 12.00 -12.12 -14.21
C VAL A 22 11.45 -11.84 -12.79
N TYR A 23 12.20 -12.23 -11.75
CA TYR A 23 11.97 -11.98 -10.33
C TYR A 23 12.78 -10.77 -9.84
N GLY A 24 12.77 -9.68 -10.60
CA GLY A 24 13.32 -8.41 -10.13
C GLY A 24 12.51 -7.93 -8.93
N PHE A 25 12.96 -8.25 -7.72
CA PHE A 25 12.43 -7.81 -6.41
C PHE A 25 12.49 -6.28 -6.17
N ASN A 26 12.70 -5.47 -7.22
CA ASN A 26 12.81 -4.02 -7.14
C ASN A 26 11.56 -3.27 -7.65
N GLN A 27 10.42 -3.93 -7.79
CA GLN A 27 9.15 -3.24 -8.08
C GLN A 27 8.39 -3.03 -6.76
N ASN A 28 8.70 -1.98 -5.99
CA ASN A 28 7.90 -1.59 -4.82
C ASN A 28 6.54 -0.99 -5.23
N ARG A 29 5.75 -1.67 -6.06
CA ARG A 29 4.46 -1.22 -6.63
C ARG A 29 3.75 -2.37 -7.35
N ILE A 30 2.54 -2.11 -7.85
CA ILE A 30 1.73 -3.04 -8.65
C ILE A 30 2.58 -3.75 -9.73
N VAL A 31 2.77 -5.05 -9.57
CA VAL A 31 3.58 -5.90 -10.45
C VAL A 31 2.77 -6.28 -11.69
N ASN A 32 3.37 -6.07 -12.87
CA ASN A 32 2.72 -6.22 -14.18
C ASN A 32 1.34 -5.54 -14.26
N GLY A 33 1.22 -4.38 -13.61
CA GLY A 33 0.12 -3.44 -13.76
C GLY A 33 0.34 -2.45 -14.89
N SER A 34 -0.56 -1.48 -14.97
CA SER A 34 -0.50 -0.39 -15.94
C SER A 34 -0.72 0.96 -15.26
N ALA A 35 -0.25 2.03 -15.89
CA ALA A 35 -0.56 3.39 -15.45
C ALA A 35 -2.07 3.62 -15.50
N THR A 36 -2.64 4.09 -14.40
CA THR A 36 -4.04 4.45 -14.31
C THR A 36 -4.25 5.80 -14.99
N PRO A 37 -5.24 5.91 -15.91
CA PRO A 37 -5.58 7.22 -16.48
C PRO A 37 -6.02 8.20 -15.38
N ASP A 38 -5.60 9.46 -15.52
CA ASP A 38 -5.90 10.50 -14.55
C ASP A 38 -7.42 10.66 -14.37
N GLY A 39 -7.93 10.50 -13.15
CA GLY A 39 -9.34 10.73 -12.81
C GLY A 39 -10.22 9.50 -12.81
N VAL A 40 -9.68 8.33 -13.14
CA VAL A 40 -10.41 7.07 -12.99
C VAL A 40 -10.66 6.76 -11.51
N PHE A 41 -9.66 6.99 -10.66
CA PHE A 41 -9.76 6.79 -9.20
C PHE A 41 -9.43 8.08 -8.44
N GLU A 42 -10.28 9.09 -8.52
CA GLU A 42 -10.07 10.39 -7.84
C GLU A 42 -9.95 10.26 -6.31
N PHE A 43 -10.58 9.23 -5.74
CA PHE A 43 -10.54 8.89 -4.31
C PHE A 43 -9.24 8.23 -3.84
N LEU A 44 -8.25 7.99 -4.72
CA LEU A 44 -6.93 7.47 -4.40
C LEU A 44 -5.89 8.60 -4.30
N PRO A 45 -5.79 9.29 -3.14
CA PRO A 45 -4.80 10.35 -2.95
C PRO A 45 -3.39 9.77 -2.85
N LYS A 46 -2.39 10.63 -3.06
CA LYS A 46 -1.03 10.38 -2.61
C LYS A 46 -0.95 10.72 -1.12
N LEU A 47 -0.73 9.72 -0.28
CA LEU A 47 -0.65 9.89 1.17
C LEU A 47 0.81 9.93 1.61
N PHE A 48 1.26 11.11 2.04
CA PHE A 48 2.58 11.32 2.62
C PHE A 48 2.43 11.39 4.13
N MET A 49 3.09 10.49 4.85
CA MET A 49 3.04 10.49 6.30
C MET A 49 4.39 10.85 6.89
N VAL A 50 4.35 11.72 7.89
CA VAL A 50 5.51 11.98 8.73
C VAL A 50 5.31 11.19 10.01
N ILE A 51 6.15 10.18 10.17
CA ILE A 51 6.25 9.43 11.40
C ILE A 51 7.44 10.00 12.16
N HIS A 52 7.18 10.84 13.16
CA HIS A 52 8.21 11.18 14.14
C HIS A 52 8.34 10.01 15.11
N GLY A 53 9.31 9.12 14.87
CA GLY A 53 9.71 8.13 15.85
C GLY A 53 10.34 8.81 17.09
N PRO A 54 10.33 8.16 18.27
CA PRO A 54 10.92 8.70 19.51
C PRO A 54 12.43 9.00 19.40
N TYR A 55 13.09 8.50 18.34
CA TYR A 55 14.54 8.55 18.16
C TYR A 55 15.05 9.52 17.07
N GLN A 56 14.21 10.42 16.53
CA GLN A 56 14.67 11.47 15.60
C GLN A 56 14.96 12.80 16.29
N LYS A 57 15.78 12.78 17.35
CA LYS A 57 16.15 14.02 18.08
C LYS A 57 17.17 14.91 17.37
N GLU A 58 17.83 14.48 16.29
CA GLU A 58 18.96 15.24 15.74
C GLU A 58 19.06 15.38 14.21
N SER A 59 18.10 14.91 13.41
CA SER A 59 18.07 15.27 11.99
C SER A 59 16.88 16.15 11.67
N MET A 60 17.14 17.41 11.32
CA MET A 60 16.17 18.33 10.69
C MET A 60 15.67 17.85 9.32
N ASN A 61 15.96 16.61 8.92
CA ASN A 61 15.41 15.96 7.74
C ASN A 61 14.10 15.28 8.12
N THR A 62 12.97 15.87 7.73
CA THR A 62 11.67 15.21 7.77
C THR A 62 11.68 14.05 6.78
N ASN A 63 11.67 12.81 7.30
CA ASN A 63 11.49 11.63 6.49
C ASN A 63 9.99 11.45 6.23
N PHE A 64 9.59 11.44 4.95
CA PHE A 64 8.22 11.08 4.58
C PHE A 64 8.22 9.69 3.98
N GLU A 65 7.29 8.86 4.45
CA GLU A 65 6.97 7.59 3.81
C GLU A 65 5.67 7.75 3.03
N LEU A 66 5.70 7.33 1.76
CA LEU A 66 4.49 7.19 0.96
C LEU A 66 3.84 5.84 1.23
N TRP A 67 2.59 5.90 1.67
CA TRP A 67 1.70 4.75 1.75
C TRP A 67 0.49 4.99 0.85
N SER A 68 -0.25 3.94 0.52
CA SER A 68 -1.49 4.08 -0.23
C SER A 68 -2.68 4.19 0.72
N SER A 69 -3.75 4.80 0.24
CA SER A 69 -4.97 5.01 1.02
C SER A 69 -6.13 5.42 0.13
N THR A 70 -7.33 5.52 0.71
CA THR A 70 -8.55 5.94 0.00
C THR A 70 -9.34 6.97 0.79
N ILE A 71 -9.94 7.93 0.10
CA ILE A 71 -10.85 8.89 0.72
C ILE A 71 -12.25 8.26 0.77
N ILE A 72 -12.76 8.10 1.98
CA ILE A 72 -14.05 7.44 2.26
C ILE A 72 -15.14 8.42 2.74
N SER A 73 -14.77 9.68 2.99
CA SER A 73 -15.70 10.76 3.29
C SER A 73 -15.01 12.11 3.13
N LYS A 74 -15.72 13.22 3.32
CA LYS A 74 -15.19 14.60 3.23
C LYS A 74 -13.93 14.87 4.06
N ARG A 75 -13.69 14.11 5.13
CA ARG A 75 -12.55 14.32 6.04
C ARG A 75 -11.95 13.03 6.59
N HIS A 76 -12.22 11.90 5.93
CA HIS A 76 -11.76 10.59 6.40
C HIS A 76 -11.03 9.84 5.31
N ILE A 77 -9.92 9.23 5.70
CA ILE A 77 -9.12 8.34 4.87
C ILE A 77 -9.14 6.95 5.48
N LEU A 78 -9.24 5.93 4.62
CA LEU A 78 -9.08 4.53 4.96
C LEU A 78 -7.72 4.03 4.46
N THR A 79 -6.98 3.36 5.34
CA THR A 79 -5.66 2.78 5.06
C THR A 79 -5.41 1.60 6.01
N ALA A 80 -4.25 0.95 5.91
CA ALA A 80 -3.87 -0.11 6.83
C ALA A 80 -3.42 0.48 8.17
N ALA A 81 -3.64 -0.25 9.26
CA ALA A 81 -3.23 0.21 10.58
C ALA A 81 -1.72 0.32 10.69
N HIS A 82 -0.96 -0.62 10.12
CA HIS A 82 0.50 -0.58 10.14
C HIS A 82 1.09 0.63 9.38
N CYS A 83 0.34 1.24 8.46
CA CYS A 83 0.81 2.43 7.76
C CYS A 83 0.86 3.64 8.71
N VAL A 84 -0.06 3.72 9.68
CA VAL A 84 -0.21 4.89 10.58
C VAL A 84 0.17 4.60 12.03
N HIS A 85 0.50 3.35 12.33
CA HIS A 85 0.92 2.87 13.65
C HIS A 85 2.30 2.23 13.57
N VAL A 86 3.27 2.85 14.22
CA VAL A 86 4.65 2.36 14.31
C VAL A 86 4.88 1.73 15.66
N SER A 87 5.25 0.45 15.62
CA SER A 87 5.75 -0.28 16.78
C SER A 87 7.27 -0.38 16.67
N THR A 88 7.99 0.49 17.38
CA THR A 88 9.45 0.46 17.43
C THR A 88 9.92 -0.30 18.65
N ARG A 89 10.77 -1.32 18.46
CA ARG A 89 11.54 -1.88 19.59
C ARG A 89 12.45 -0.80 20.15
N LEU A 90 12.46 -0.66 21.48
CA LEU A 90 13.33 0.31 22.14
C LEU A 90 14.81 -0.04 21.99
N SER A 91 15.14 -1.34 21.90
CA SER A 91 16.44 -1.87 21.47
C SER A 91 16.31 -3.35 21.07
N ASP A 92 17.37 -3.95 20.52
CA ASP A 92 17.41 -5.40 20.26
C ASP A 92 17.38 -6.24 21.56
N GLU A 93 17.73 -5.63 22.69
CA GLU A 93 17.79 -6.28 24.01
C GLU A 93 16.56 -5.98 24.89
N ASP A 94 15.77 -4.95 24.56
CA ASP A 94 14.59 -4.56 25.32
C ASP A 94 13.30 -5.04 24.61
N PRO A 95 12.53 -5.96 25.22
CA PRO A 95 11.28 -6.46 24.64
C PRO A 95 10.15 -5.41 24.62
N LEU A 96 10.35 -4.22 25.22
CA LEU A 96 9.37 -3.14 25.18
C LEU A 96 9.31 -2.51 23.78
N PHE A 97 8.11 -2.58 23.19
CA PHE A 97 7.76 -1.85 21.98
C PHE A 97 7.15 -0.51 22.35
N LEU A 98 7.71 0.59 21.85
CA LEU A 98 7.01 1.87 21.85
C LEU A 98 6.04 1.89 20.67
N ASN A 99 4.76 1.93 21.01
CA ASN A 99 3.70 2.14 20.04
C ASN A 99 3.51 3.65 19.85
N SER A 100 3.69 4.12 18.63
CA SER A 100 3.53 5.51 18.24
C SER A 100 2.67 5.61 16.99
N GLN A 101 1.95 6.72 16.86
CA GLN A 101 1.12 7.01 15.70
C GLN A 101 1.80 8.08 14.86
N ALA A 102 1.48 8.16 13.57
CA ALA A 102 1.98 9.23 12.73
C ALA A 102 1.63 10.60 13.35
N SER A 103 2.64 11.46 13.49
CA SER A 103 2.50 12.76 14.16
C SER A 103 1.87 13.80 13.25
N SER A 104 2.01 13.64 11.93
CA SER A 104 1.31 14.43 10.94
C SER A 104 1.08 13.65 9.66
N VAL A 105 0.00 14.03 8.97
CA VAL A 105 -0.43 13.41 7.72
C VAL A 105 -0.63 14.50 6.68
N LEU A 106 -0.01 14.31 5.52
CA LEU A 106 -0.18 15.12 4.33
C LEU A 106 -0.89 14.31 3.25
N VAL A 107 -1.99 14.84 2.75
CA VAL A 107 -2.79 14.22 1.69
C VAL A 107 -2.65 15.11 0.47
N GLN A 108 -2.04 14.58 -0.58
CA GLN A 108 -2.05 15.24 -1.88
C GLN A 108 -3.11 14.59 -2.77
N TYR A 109 -4.10 15.37 -3.18
CA TYR A 109 -5.20 14.91 -4.01
C TYR A 109 -5.59 15.96 -5.03
N ARG A 110 -6.23 15.51 -6.11
CA ARG A 110 -6.79 16.39 -7.13
C ARG A 110 -8.30 16.48 -6.95
N PRO A 111 -8.88 17.67 -6.68
CA PRO A 111 -10.33 17.84 -6.62
C PRO A 111 -11.02 17.42 -7.92
N SER A 112 -12.26 16.98 -7.80
CA SER A 112 -13.03 16.46 -8.93
C SER A 112 -13.23 17.52 -10.02
N GLY A 113 -13.06 17.11 -11.27
CA GLY A 113 -13.19 17.99 -12.44
C GLY A 113 -12.09 19.06 -12.60
N LYS A 114 -11.00 18.99 -11.82
CA LYS A 114 -9.86 19.90 -11.98
C LYS A 114 -8.83 19.39 -13.00
N PRO A 115 -8.13 20.29 -13.71
CA PRO A 115 -7.15 19.90 -14.72
C PRO A 115 -5.94 19.19 -14.10
N LYS A 116 -5.19 18.47 -14.94
CA LYS A 116 -3.93 17.82 -14.54
C LYS A 116 -2.95 18.84 -13.93
N GLY A 117 -2.31 18.46 -12.83
CA GLY A 117 -1.39 19.31 -12.09
C GLY A 117 -2.04 20.22 -11.05
N PHE A 118 -3.39 20.23 -10.95
CA PHE A 118 -4.11 20.93 -9.89
C PHE A 118 -4.23 20.05 -8.63
N ASP A 119 -3.10 19.81 -7.96
CA ASP A 119 -3.09 19.04 -6.72
C ASP A 119 -3.20 19.98 -5.51
N ILE A 120 -4.15 19.71 -4.62
CA ILE A 120 -4.22 20.32 -3.30
C ILE A 120 -3.46 19.44 -2.32
N ARG A 121 -2.79 20.08 -1.35
CA ARG A 121 -2.21 19.41 -0.19
C ARG A 121 -3.02 19.80 1.04
N ASP A 122 -3.67 18.82 1.64
CA ASP A 122 -4.25 18.97 2.97
C ASP A 122 -3.26 18.40 3.99
N PHE A 123 -3.06 19.11 5.10
CA PHE A 123 -2.08 18.77 6.11
C PHE A 123 -2.71 18.87 7.49
N SER A 124 -2.67 17.77 8.23
CA SER A 124 -3.10 17.74 9.61
C SER A 124 -1.94 17.38 10.52
N LEU A 125 -1.67 18.27 11.48
CA LEU A 125 -0.90 17.90 12.67
C LEU A 125 -1.81 17.08 13.58
N GLN A 126 -1.31 15.93 14.03
CA GLN A 126 -1.99 15.03 14.97
C GLN A 126 -3.46 14.76 14.61
N PRO A 127 -3.76 14.18 13.42
CA PRO A 127 -5.12 13.77 13.11
C PRO A 127 -5.60 12.71 14.10
N LYS A 128 -6.90 12.45 14.13
CA LYS A 128 -7.44 11.36 14.97
C LYS A 128 -7.34 10.05 14.21
N TYR A 129 -6.91 9.01 14.91
CA TYR A 129 -6.79 7.66 14.35
C TYR A 129 -7.77 6.70 15.02
N TYR A 130 -8.44 5.90 14.21
CA TYR A 130 -9.33 4.84 14.66
C TYR A 130 -8.82 3.52 14.11
N PHE A 131 -8.20 2.73 14.98
CA PHE A 131 -7.77 1.37 14.67
C PHE A 131 -8.89 0.39 14.95
N HIS A 132 -8.91 -0.72 14.22
CA HIS A 132 -9.74 -1.84 14.64
C HIS A 132 -9.33 -2.30 16.04
N GLN A 133 -10.31 -2.53 16.94
CA GLN A 133 -10.05 -2.81 18.36
C GLN A 133 -9.22 -4.09 18.59
N SER A 134 -9.29 -5.03 17.64
CA SER A 134 -8.53 -6.28 17.64
C SER A 134 -7.20 -6.20 16.86
N TYR A 135 -6.82 -5.03 16.32
CA TYR A 135 -5.50 -4.83 15.73
C TYR A 135 -4.44 -4.89 16.83
N SER A 136 -3.43 -5.75 16.65
CA SER A 136 -2.35 -5.95 17.63
C SER A 136 -0.98 -5.71 17.02
N SER A 137 -0.74 -6.25 15.82
CA SER A 137 0.43 -5.96 15.01
C SER A 137 0.17 -6.39 13.57
N VAL A 138 0.96 -5.87 12.64
CA VAL A 138 0.98 -6.32 11.24
C VAL A 138 1.17 -7.84 11.16
N TYR A 139 2.08 -8.41 11.96
CA TYR A 139 2.40 -9.85 11.96
C TYR A 139 1.30 -10.77 12.48
N ALA A 140 0.22 -10.23 13.06
CA ALA A 140 -0.91 -11.03 13.51
C ALA A 140 -1.83 -11.48 12.37
N PHE A 141 -1.63 -10.97 11.14
CA PHE A 141 -2.46 -11.28 9.97
C PHE A 141 -3.95 -11.09 10.23
N ALA A 142 -4.33 -10.02 10.94
CA ALA A 142 -5.71 -9.76 11.28
C ALA A 142 -5.94 -8.28 11.56
N HIS A 143 -7.08 -7.77 11.10
CA HIS A 143 -7.62 -6.47 11.47
C HIS A 143 -6.68 -5.29 11.18
N ASP A 144 -5.85 -5.37 10.14
CA ASP A 144 -4.89 -4.33 9.79
C ASP A 144 -5.56 -3.21 8.99
N ILE A 145 -6.41 -2.46 9.68
CA ILE A 145 -7.27 -1.42 9.10
C ILE A 145 -7.37 -0.24 10.06
N ALA A 146 -7.26 0.97 9.51
CA ALA A 146 -7.38 2.22 10.25
C ALA A 146 -8.10 3.30 9.46
N ILE A 147 -8.84 4.14 10.19
CA ILE A 147 -9.41 5.38 9.67
C ILE A 147 -8.63 6.55 10.24
N VAL A 148 -8.23 7.48 9.36
CA VAL A 148 -7.64 8.78 9.73
C VAL A 148 -8.70 9.85 9.56
N GLU A 149 -9.06 10.55 10.64
CA GLU A 149 -9.99 11.68 10.64
C GLU A 149 -9.24 13.01 10.70
N PHE A 150 -9.57 13.89 9.75
CA PHE A 150 -9.07 15.26 9.65
C PHE A 150 -9.96 16.24 10.43
N PRO A 151 -9.42 17.42 10.82
CA PRO A 151 -10.15 18.43 11.59
C PRO A 151 -11.50 18.82 10.98
N GLU A 152 -12.38 19.33 11.84
CA GLU A 152 -13.64 19.92 11.37
C GLU A 152 -13.35 21.11 10.45
N GLY A 153 -13.98 21.12 9.27
CA GLY A 153 -13.73 22.10 8.21
C GLY A 153 -12.93 21.56 7.02
N THR A 154 -12.23 20.44 7.16
CA THR A 154 -11.67 19.71 6.00
C THR A 154 -12.82 19.23 5.11
N ASP A 155 -12.71 19.53 3.82
CA ASP A 155 -13.61 19.03 2.77
C ASP A 155 -12.78 18.57 1.57
N PHE A 156 -12.49 17.27 1.52
CA PHE A 156 -11.94 16.61 0.36
C PHE A 156 -12.96 16.76 -0.77
N GLN A 157 -12.68 17.70 -1.69
CA GLN A 157 -13.54 18.07 -2.82
C GLN A 157 -13.55 16.99 -3.92
N ILE A 158 -13.76 15.75 -3.51
CA ILE A 158 -13.84 14.56 -4.36
C ILE A 158 -14.97 13.64 -3.87
N PRO A 159 -15.61 12.88 -4.76
CA PRO A 159 -16.52 11.81 -4.34
C PRO A 159 -15.75 10.73 -3.57
N PRO A 160 -16.19 10.32 -2.37
CA PRO A 160 -15.56 9.23 -1.66
C PRO A 160 -15.84 7.88 -2.34
N VAL A 161 -14.92 6.92 -2.16
CA VAL A 161 -15.14 5.54 -2.61
C VAL A 161 -16.27 4.90 -1.81
N LYS A 162 -17.06 4.04 -2.47
CA LYS A 162 -18.07 3.24 -1.78
C LYS A 162 -17.42 2.03 -1.16
N LEU A 163 -17.89 1.60 0.00
CA LEU A 163 -17.42 0.37 0.66
C LEU A 163 -18.40 -0.77 0.40
N ALA A 164 -17.87 -1.98 0.23
CA ALA A 164 -18.64 -3.22 0.11
C ALA A 164 -17.86 -4.40 0.69
N SER A 165 -18.47 -5.59 0.66
CA SER A 165 -17.79 -6.85 0.96
C SER A 165 -17.55 -7.63 -0.33
N VAL A 166 -16.53 -8.49 -0.32
CA VAL A 166 -16.37 -9.48 -1.38
C VAL A 166 -17.47 -10.53 -1.28
N GLU A 167 -18.01 -10.95 -2.41
CA GLU A 167 -19.11 -11.91 -2.46
C GLU A 167 -18.69 -13.30 -2.95
N LYS A 168 -17.63 -13.41 -3.76
CA LYS A 168 -17.33 -14.66 -4.47
C LYS A 168 -15.83 -14.88 -4.74
N GLU A 169 -15.40 -16.13 -4.56
CA GLU A 169 -14.09 -16.65 -4.96
C GLU A 169 -13.88 -16.51 -6.47
N GLY A 170 -12.67 -16.10 -6.87
CA GLY A 170 -12.29 -15.98 -8.27
C GLY A 170 -12.83 -14.74 -8.99
N ASP A 171 -13.56 -13.86 -8.30
CA ASP A 171 -13.94 -12.57 -8.88
C ASP A 171 -12.68 -11.75 -9.23
N MET A 172 -12.74 -11.06 -10.36
CA MET A 172 -11.65 -10.18 -10.80
C MET A 172 -11.82 -8.81 -10.15
N ALA A 173 -10.87 -8.44 -9.30
CA ALA A 173 -10.81 -7.15 -8.63
C ALA A 173 -9.68 -6.28 -9.21
N ILE A 174 -9.68 -5.00 -8.86
CA ILE A 174 -8.67 -4.03 -9.24
C ILE A 174 -7.87 -3.71 -7.98
N ALA A 175 -6.58 -4.05 -7.99
CA ALA A 175 -5.61 -3.54 -7.03
C ALA A 175 -5.00 -2.25 -7.59
N ALA A 176 -4.82 -1.23 -6.76
CA ALA A 176 -4.24 0.04 -7.19
C ALA A 176 -3.37 0.68 -6.10
N GLY A 177 -2.32 1.37 -6.51
CA GLY A 177 -1.37 2.02 -5.60
C GLY A 177 -0.31 2.82 -6.33
N TYR A 178 0.43 3.64 -5.58
CA TYR A 178 1.51 4.48 -6.11
C TYR A 178 2.89 3.84 -5.95
N GLY A 179 3.00 2.75 -5.19
CA GLY A 179 4.25 2.22 -4.69
C GLY A 179 4.90 3.05 -3.58
N ILE A 180 5.78 2.42 -2.79
CA ILE A 180 6.51 3.09 -1.71
C ILE A 180 7.61 3.94 -2.34
N TYR A 181 7.77 5.11 -1.76
CA TYR A 181 8.86 6.02 -2.02
C TYR A 181 9.28 6.68 -0.69
N LYS A 182 10.59 6.74 -0.41
CA LYS A 182 11.12 7.39 0.78
C LYS A 182 11.71 8.75 0.43
N TRP A 183 11.16 9.80 1.04
CA TRP A 183 11.67 11.17 0.90
C TRP A 183 12.59 11.52 2.07
N TYR A 184 13.87 11.75 1.80
CA TYR A 184 14.87 12.19 2.77
C TYR A 184 15.31 13.63 2.47
N GLY A 185 14.55 14.62 2.96
CA GLY A 185 14.87 16.06 2.84
C GLY A 185 14.88 16.61 1.39
N SER A 186 15.87 16.23 0.59
CA SER A 186 16.03 16.55 -0.83
C SER A 186 16.34 15.34 -1.71
N GLN A 187 16.59 14.17 -1.12
CA GLN A 187 16.90 12.95 -1.84
C GLN A 187 15.70 12.03 -1.89
N ILE A 188 15.40 11.60 -3.12
CA ILE A 188 14.43 10.58 -3.44
C ILE A 188 15.17 9.25 -3.38
N THR A 189 14.96 8.42 -2.34
CA THR A 189 15.48 7.04 -2.32
C THR A 189 14.33 6.07 -2.47
N GLY A 190 14.35 5.31 -3.57
CA GLY A 190 13.27 4.42 -3.97
C GLY A 190 13.31 4.20 -5.48
N GLU A 191 13.62 2.98 -5.90
CA GLU A 191 13.84 2.56 -7.29
C GLU A 191 12.54 2.39 -8.11
N SER A 192 11.55 3.26 -7.92
CA SER A 192 10.42 3.32 -8.85
C SER A 192 10.74 4.42 -9.86
N GLU A 193 10.84 4.08 -11.14
CA GLU A 193 11.03 5.08 -12.20
C GLU A 193 9.87 6.08 -12.31
N ASN A 194 8.77 5.93 -11.53
CA ASN A 194 7.66 6.87 -11.54
C ASN A 194 6.67 6.77 -10.35
N PRO A 195 7.06 7.00 -9.07
CA PRO A 195 6.15 6.96 -7.91
C PRO A 195 5.06 8.06 -7.92
N ARG A 196 5.01 8.86 -8.99
CA ARG A 196 3.99 9.89 -9.19
C ARG A 196 2.74 9.39 -9.91
N VAL A 197 2.83 8.24 -10.57
CA VAL A 197 1.77 7.71 -11.43
C VAL A 197 1.08 6.57 -10.71
N LEU A 198 -0.22 6.73 -10.48
CA LEU A 198 -1.05 5.68 -9.92
C LEU A 198 -1.01 4.48 -10.85
N GLN A 199 -0.74 3.28 -10.32
CA GLN A 199 -0.82 2.05 -11.08
C GLN A 199 -2.00 1.21 -10.64
N ASN A 200 -2.50 0.38 -11.54
CA ASN A 200 -3.49 -0.62 -11.21
C ASN A 200 -3.27 -1.92 -11.98
N ALA A 201 -3.81 -3.00 -11.43
CA ALA A 201 -3.86 -4.31 -12.06
C ALA A 201 -5.18 -5.01 -11.73
N THR A 202 -5.73 -5.69 -12.72
CA THR A 202 -6.85 -6.61 -12.48
C THR A 202 -6.31 -7.95 -12.00
N VAL A 203 -6.74 -8.38 -10.82
CA VAL A 203 -6.26 -9.55 -10.08
C VAL A 203 -7.42 -10.46 -9.65
N PRO A 204 -7.24 -11.78 -9.65
CA PRO A 204 -8.25 -12.69 -9.12
C PRO A 204 -8.26 -12.62 -7.59
N ILE A 205 -9.43 -12.81 -6.99
CA ILE A 205 -9.62 -12.97 -5.55
C ILE A 205 -9.57 -14.42 -5.13
N HIS A 206 -8.97 -14.61 -3.96
CA HIS A 206 -8.83 -15.85 -3.22
C HIS A 206 -9.30 -15.64 -1.77
N LEU A 207 -10.52 -16.08 -1.47
CA LEU A 207 -11.14 -16.04 -0.14
C LEU A 207 -10.54 -17.06 0.82
N ASN A 208 -9.96 -18.14 0.29
CA ASN A 208 -9.30 -19.19 1.07
C ASN A 208 -7.78 -18.99 1.06
N CYS A 209 -7.33 -17.88 1.62
CA CYS A 209 -5.93 -17.64 1.92
C CYS A 209 -5.33 -18.77 2.80
N PRO A 210 -4.18 -19.35 2.44
CA PRO A 210 -3.54 -20.37 3.27
C PRO A 210 -3.16 -19.81 4.65
N ARG A 211 -3.61 -20.49 5.73
CA ARG A 211 -3.22 -20.20 7.13
C ARG A 211 -3.57 -18.79 7.63
N THR A 212 -4.65 -18.18 7.12
CA THR A 212 -5.15 -16.89 7.62
C THR A 212 -6.57 -17.01 8.17
N PRO A 213 -7.03 -16.05 8.99
CA PRO A 213 -8.44 -15.91 9.34
C PRO A 213 -9.33 -15.69 8.11
N SER A 214 -10.62 -16.06 8.23
CA SER A 214 -11.64 -15.87 7.18
C SER A 214 -12.03 -14.41 6.94
N THR A 215 -11.50 -13.48 7.76
CA THR A 215 -11.68 -12.04 7.58
C THR A 215 -10.71 -11.45 6.56
N LEU A 216 -9.74 -12.24 6.08
CA LEU A 216 -8.75 -11.78 5.11
C LEU A 216 -9.11 -12.24 3.69
N ILE A 217 -8.71 -11.43 2.72
CA ILE A 217 -8.84 -11.73 1.29
C ILE A 217 -7.44 -11.78 0.69
N CYS A 218 -7.16 -12.78 -0.13
CA CYS A 218 -5.95 -12.82 -0.93
C CYS A 218 -6.30 -12.37 -2.34
N ALA A 219 -5.43 -11.61 -2.98
CA ALA A 219 -5.62 -11.27 -4.38
C ALA A 219 -4.28 -11.22 -5.13
N GLY A 220 -4.31 -11.67 -6.38
CA GLY A 220 -3.14 -11.69 -7.25
C GLY A 220 -2.82 -13.07 -7.80
N THR A 221 -1.72 -13.10 -8.54
CA THR A 221 -1.08 -14.29 -9.11
C THR A 221 0.43 -14.08 -9.04
N CYS A 222 1.22 -15.11 -9.27
CA CYS A 222 2.69 -15.00 -9.30
C CYS A 222 3.27 -13.94 -10.24
N VAL A 223 2.55 -13.61 -11.31
CA VAL A 223 3.01 -12.62 -12.28
C VAL A 223 2.27 -11.30 -12.17
N ARG A 224 1.22 -11.19 -11.34
CA ARG A 224 0.42 -9.97 -11.27
C ARG A 224 -0.23 -9.84 -9.90
N HIS A 225 0.25 -8.89 -9.13
CA HIS A 225 -0.17 -8.64 -7.76
C HIS A 225 0.17 -7.19 -7.37
N ALA A 226 -0.36 -6.71 -6.25
CA ALA A 226 0.20 -5.50 -5.62
C ALA A 226 1.53 -5.84 -4.93
N ASP A 227 2.36 -4.87 -4.58
CA ASP A 227 3.56 -5.11 -3.76
C ASP A 227 3.42 -4.42 -2.39
N SER A 228 4.33 -4.70 -1.46
CA SER A 228 4.55 -4.00 -0.20
C SER A 228 4.56 -2.47 -0.35
N GLY A 229 4.98 -1.99 -1.52
CA GLY A 229 4.91 -0.58 -1.89
C GLY A 229 3.50 0.03 -1.92
N ASP A 230 2.48 -0.78 -2.13
CA ASP A 230 1.10 -0.31 -2.25
C ASP A 230 0.32 -0.46 -0.95
N SER A 231 0.98 -0.81 0.16
CA SER A 231 0.33 -1.02 1.46
C SER A 231 -0.61 0.12 1.86
N GLY A 232 -1.77 -0.25 2.39
CA GLY A 232 -2.92 0.62 2.65
C GLY A 232 -3.78 0.92 1.42
N GLY A 233 -3.36 0.50 0.23
CA GLY A 233 -4.09 0.67 -1.02
C GLY A 233 -5.32 -0.24 -1.14
N PRO A 234 -6.28 0.11 -2.00
CA PRO A 234 -7.55 -0.59 -2.07
C PRO A 234 -7.50 -1.83 -2.97
N LEU A 235 -8.33 -2.81 -2.62
CA LEU A 235 -8.87 -3.81 -3.55
C LEU A 235 -10.28 -3.40 -3.92
N MET A 236 -10.61 -3.36 -5.20
CA MET A 236 -11.85 -2.74 -5.69
C MET A 236 -12.59 -3.57 -6.74
N PHE A 237 -13.90 -3.37 -6.84
CA PHE A 237 -14.72 -3.80 -7.95
C PHE A 237 -15.41 -2.63 -8.62
N GLU A 238 -15.64 -2.76 -9.93
CA GLU A 238 -16.56 -1.89 -10.65
C GLU A 238 -17.88 -2.63 -10.89
N ARG A 239 -18.99 -2.05 -10.44
CA ARG A 239 -20.35 -2.60 -10.61
C ARG A 239 -21.32 -1.48 -10.93
N ASN A 240 -22.07 -1.60 -12.02
CA ASN A 240 -23.07 -0.61 -12.44
C ASN A 240 -22.50 0.82 -12.51
N GLY A 241 -21.29 0.98 -13.05
CA GLY A 241 -20.60 2.28 -13.16
C GLY A 241 -20.14 2.89 -11.83
N ASN A 242 -20.13 2.11 -10.74
CA ASN A 242 -19.66 2.54 -9.43
C ASN A 242 -18.48 1.67 -8.99
N VAL A 243 -17.49 2.30 -8.35
CA VAL A 243 -16.36 1.61 -7.75
C VAL A 243 -16.62 1.35 -6.27
N TYR A 244 -16.41 0.11 -5.86
CA TYR A 244 -16.56 -0.35 -4.49
C TYR A 244 -15.24 -0.92 -3.99
N GLN A 245 -14.72 -0.37 -2.90
CA GLN A 245 -13.59 -0.94 -2.18
C GLN A 245 -14.07 -2.06 -1.26
N VAL A 246 -13.36 -3.18 -1.31
CA VAL A 246 -13.69 -4.42 -0.59
C VAL A 246 -12.55 -4.93 0.29
N GLY A 247 -11.39 -4.28 0.24
CA GLY A 247 -10.25 -4.63 1.09
C GLY A 247 -9.22 -3.52 1.15
N VAL A 248 -8.37 -3.59 2.16
CA VAL A 248 -7.23 -2.70 2.39
C VAL A 248 -5.96 -3.53 2.39
N LEU A 249 -5.00 -3.18 1.54
CA LEU A 249 -3.78 -3.94 1.40
C LEU A 249 -2.95 -3.89 2.69
N SER A 250 -2.69 -5.06 3.28
CA SER A 250 -1.92 -5.19 4.52
C SER A 250 -0.47 -5.61 4.22
N MET A 251 -0.27 -6.81 3.68
CA MET A 251 1.06 -7.34 3.40
C MET A 251 1.06 -8.45 2.36
N GLY A 252 2.25 -8.84 1.89
CA GLY A 252 2.43 -10.01 1.05
C GLY A 252 2.54 -11.32 1.80
N PHE A 253 2.07 -12.39 1.16
CA PHE A 253 2.34 -13.76 1.60
C PHE A 253 3.40 -14.39 0.69
N PRO A 254 4.43 -15.06 1.25
CA PRO A 254 5.46 -15.69 0.42
C PRO A 254 4.96 -16.91 -0.35
N VAL A 255 3.77 -17.44 -0.03
CA VAL A 255 3.18 -18.58 -0.73
C VAL A 255 2.29 -18.07 -1.86
N ASN A 256 2.64 -18.41 -3.10
CA ASN A 256 1.94 -18.05 -4.36
C ASN A 256 1.93 -16.56 -4.73
N GLU A 257 2.73 -15.71 -4.06
CA GLU A 257 2.91 -14.29 -4.43
C GLU A 257 1.59 -13.50 -4.52
N THR A 258 0.60 -13.89 -3.70
CA THR A 258 -0.65 -13.14 -3.49
C THR A 258 -0.51 -12.21 -2.29
N LEU A 259 -1.14 -11.03 -2.34
CA LEU A 259 -1.16 -10.14 -1.18
C LEU A 259 -2.46 -10.28 -0.38
N ILE A 260 -2.35 -10.03 0.92
CA ILE A 260 -3.42 -10.08 1.91
C ILE A 260 -4.03 -8.71 2.07
N TYR A 261 -5.36 -8.69 2.02
CA TYR A 261 -6.21 -7.55 2.28
C TYR A 261 -7.02 -7.80 3.55
N SER A 262 -7.09 -6.79 4.43
CA SER A 262 -7.98 -6.72 5.58
C SER A 262 -9.32 -6.07 5.25
#